data_AF-A0A8T7LJU8-F1
#
_entry.id   AF-A0A8T7LJU8-F1
#
_cell.length_a   1.000
_cell.length_b   1.000
_cell.length_c   1.000
_cell.angle_alpha   90.00
_cell.angle_beta   90.00
_cell.angle_gamma   90.00
#
_symmetry.space_group_name_H-M   'P 1'
#
loop_
_entity.id
_entity.type
_entity.pdbx_description
1 polymer ?
#
loop_
_entity_poly.entity_id
_entity_poly.type
_entity_poly.pdbx_seq_one_letter_code
_entity_poly.pdbx_strand_id
1 'polypeptide(L)'
;MQPVRVFNLRGALLTSVMLAALVAAVSGVIRRLLPDWQPLYLTSVCFLISLEAGIVHYTARAERMSLTDTLRYLAPELFVLAVLMRLIASLGLAQAPLGDDLVRWLYDPLSVLDAAFGAHMFAGILVGVLAHVSMRDLSVLAPVSGEREAADTDRRFIALVAVDRSLALGRIGSRFILGGAVLLLALAGEVVNTAIIGGPPRPLALLSVVAALVYTISGFLLYSRARLVLLQAKWAQEGARVPPSVERRWIRSSWLLIGGVVAIVTLLPRTYALGLLDTLRAALGAVGYLLATVAYALTWLLAMLLALPAWLLSLLAPAGAPQAPRVASPPPPPPPSSIEREPHLLAAIVFWLCMLFLAGYALSIVVQRYPGLFRRLRIARLLENLAAWWASLWHDTASWVALAVRAAGSAFRRPLSPMPVRSGALLNLRRLAPRELVRYFYRSTLRRAAQRGLARAPAQTPYEYAARLASTLPEAQIDITDLTESFVAAQYGPQPVSPDDAARARRPWERLRHTLRQRRRT
;
A
#
# COMPACT_ATOMS: atom_id res chain seq x y z
N MET A 1 9.02 -11.21 -28.60
CA MET A 1 9.73 -10.07 -27.94
C MET A 1 8.82 -9.54 -26.84
N GLN A 2 9.32 -9.32 -25.63
CA GLN A 2 8.47 -8.83 -24.53
C GLN A 2 8.10 -7.35 -24.77
N PRO A 3 6.85 -6.94 -24.50
CA PRO A 3 6.44 -5.55 -24.63
C PRO A 3 7.17 -4.70 -23.58
N VAL A 4 8.19 -3.96 -23.99
CA VAL A 4 8.85 -2.97 -23.13
C VAL A 4 7.84 -1.83 -22.93
N ARG A 5 7.17 -1.84 -21.78
CA ARG A 5 6.46 -0.65 -21.30
C ARG A 5 7.53 0.38 -20.91
N VAL A 6 7.23 1.67 -21.07
CA VAL A 6 8.12 2.74 -20.60
C VAL A 6 7.60 3.18 -19.23
N PHE A 7 8.46 3.16 -18.21
CA PHE A 7 8.11 3.61 -16.87
C PHE A 7 7.71 5.09 -16.89
N ASN A 8 6.47 5.39 -16.53
CA ASN A 8 5.96 6.77 -16.48
C ASN A 8 6.39 7.46 -15.18
N LEU A 9 7.71 7.57 -14.96
CA LEU A 9 8.32 8.18 -13.76
C LEU A 9 7.76 9.58 -13.49
N ARG A 10 7.56 10.37 -14.55
CA ARG A 10 7.01 11.73 -14.45
C ARG A 10 5.56 11.72 -13.93
N GLY A 11 4.74 10.76 -14.37
CA GLY A 11 3.38 10.60 -13.86
C GLY A 11 3.37 10.24 -12.38
N ALA A 12 4.20 9.28 -11.97
CA ALA A 12 4.34 8.85 -10.58
C ALA A 12 4.88 9.98 -9.67
N LEU A 13 5.82 10.79 -10.17
CA LEU A 13 6.33 11.94 -9.43
C LEU A 13 5.25 13.02 -9.26
N LEU A 14 4.51 13.35 -10.33
CA LEU A 14 3.41 14.32 -10.25
C LEU A 14 2.30 13.88 -9.30
N THR A 15 1.90 12.61 -9.32
CA THR A 15 0.90 12.09 -8.36
C THR A 15 1.41 12.14 -6.92
N SER A 16 2.69 11.83 -6.70
CA SER A 16 3.28 11.85 -5.36
C SER A 16 3.40 13.27 -4.80
N VAL A 17 3.81 14.23 -5.63
CA VAL A 17 3.81 15.65 -5.26
C VAL A 17 2.39 16.14 -4.97
N MET A 18 1.42 15.75 -5.80
CA MET A 18 0.01 16.14 -5.62
C MET A 18 -0.56 15.59 -4.29
N LEU A 19 -0.35 14.30 -4.00
CA LEU A 19 -0.83 13.69 -2.76
C LEU A 19 -0.12 14.27 -1.53
N ALA A 20 1.19 14.50 -1.59
CA ALA A 20 1.94 15.14 -0.51
C ALA A 20 1.44 16.56 -0.23
N ALA A 21 1.16 17.34 -1.27
CA ALA A 21 0.58 18.67 -1.14
C ALA A 21 -0.82 18.62 -0.49
N LEU A 22 -1.66 17.65 -0.87
CA LEU A 22 -2.96 17.46 -0.22
C LEU A 22 -2.81 17.15 1.28
N VAL A 23 -1.90 16.26 1.64
CA VAL A 23 -1.58 15.92 3.04
C VAL A 23 -1.09 17.16 3.80
N ALA A 24 -0.21 17.96 3.20
CA ALA A 24 0.32 19.18 3.82
C ALA A 24 -0.80 20.19 4.12
N ALA A 25 -1.77 20.36 3.22
CA ALA A 25 -2.90 21.25 3.42
C ALA A 25 -3.85 20.75 4.53
N VAL A 26 -4.18 19.46 4.55
CA VAL A 26 -4.99 18.86 5.62
C VAL A 26 -4.28 18.97 6.98
N SER A 27 -2.96 18.80 6.98
CA SER A 27 -2.13 18.94 8.17
C SER A 27 -2.13 20.37 8.73
N GLY A 28 -2.39 21.38 7.90
CA GLY A 28 -2.56 22.77 8.32
C GLY A 28 -3.71 22.95 9.34
N VAL A 29 -4.84 22.28 9.12
CA VAL A 29 -5.98 22.28 10.05
C VAL A 29 -5.63 21.57 11.34
N ILE A 30 -5.00 20.40 11.26
CA ILE A 30 -4.61 19.61 12.43
C ILE A 30 -3.63 20.38 13.32
N ARG A 31 -2.68 21.10 12.73
CA ARG A 31 -1.73 21.95 13.46
C ARG A 31 -2.43 23.09 14.23
N ARG A 32 -3.62 23.53 13.83
CA ARG A 32 -4.40 24.50 14.61
C ARG A 32 -4.99 23.89 15.87
N LEU A 33 -5.32 22.60 15.84
CA LEU A 33 -5.81 21.85 17.00
C LEU A 33 -4.65 21.40 17.91
N LEU A 34 -3.49 21.08 17.32
CA LEU A 34 -2.28 20.62 17.99
C LEU A 34 -1.08 21.49 17.59
N PRO A 35 -0.81 22.62 18.27
CA PRO A 35 0.23 23.58 17.89
C PRO A 35 1.64 23.00 17.88
N ASP A 36 1.93 22.07 18.79
CA ASP A 36 3.23 21.42 18.97
C ASP A 36 3.53 20.34 17.91
N TRP A 37 2.54 19.98 17.10
CA TRP A 37 2.68 18.93 16.10
C TRP A 37 3.36 19.43 14.83
N GLN A 38 4.37 18.69 14.37
CA GLN A 38 5.16 19.01 13.18
C GLN A 38 4.64 18.28 11.93
N PRO A 39 3.97 18.97 10.99
CA PRO A 39 3.31 18.34 9.83
C PRO A 39 4.29 17.88 8.73
N LEU A 40 5.54 18.33 8.78
CA LEU A 40 6.54 18.07 7.74
C LEU A 40 6.88 16.59 7.65
N TYR A 41 7.05 15.89 8.77
CA TYR A 41 7.45 14.48 8.77
C TYR A 41 6.39 13.58 8.12
N LEU A 42 5.11 13.78 8.46
CA LEU A 42 4.00 13.04 7.84
C LEU A 42 3.93 13.34 6.34
N THR A 43 4.05 14.60 5.95
CA THR A 43 4.03 15.03 4.54
C THR A 43 5.15 14.36 3.73
N SER A 44 6.38 14.37 4.25
CA SER A 44 7.55 13.78 3.59
C SER A 44 7.43 12.28 3.41
N VAL A 45 6.88 11.56 4.40
CA VAL A 45 6.75 10.11 4.28
C VAL A 45 5.55 9.71 3.43
N CYS A 46 4.44 10.44 3.47
CA CYS A 46 3.36 10.26 2.50
C CYS A 46 3.84 10.48 1.05
N PHE A 47 4.75 11.43 0.81
CA PHE A 47 5.42 11.57 -0.48
C PHE A 47 6.21 10.31 -0.87
N LEU A 48 7.04 9.79 0.05
CA LEU A 48 7.84 8.59 -0.18
C LEU A 48 6.98 7.36 -0.44
N ILE A 49 5.92 7.16 0.33
CA ILE A 49 4.96 6.04 0.17
C ILE A 49 4.29 6.10 -1.20
N SER A 50 3.83 7.28 -1.61
CA SER A 50 3.22 7.44 -2.94
C SER A 50 4.22 7.16 -4.05
N LEU A 51 5.48 7.59 -3.89
CA LEU A 51 6.53 7.37 -4.87
C LEU A 51 6.91 5.88 -4.97
N GLU A 52 7.04 5.22 -3.82
CA GLU A 52 7.25 3.78 -3.72
C GLU A 52 6.12 3.03 -4.43
N ALA A 53 4.86 3.30 -4.07
CA ALA A 53 3.69 2.68 -4.69
C ALA A 53 3.71 2.78 -6.22
N GLY A 54 4.18 3.91 -6.77
CA GLY A 54 4.39 4.10 -8.20
C GLY A 54 5.44 3.16 -8.81
N ILE A 55 6.60 3.00 -8.15
CA ILE A 55 7.70 2.12 -8.58
C ILE A 55 7.28 0.65 -8.46
N VAL A 56 6.66 0.30 -7.34
CA VAL A 56 6.13 -1.03 -7.00
C VAL A 56 5.12 -1.51 -8.02
N HIS A 57 4.10 -0.69 -8.34
CA HIS A 57 3.06 -1.07 -9.29
C HIS A 57 3.64 -1.35 -10.68
N TYR A 58 4.73 -0.67 -11.05
CA TYR A 58 5.40 -0.90 -12.33
C TYR A 58 6.17 -2.23 -12.37
N THR A 59 6.90 -2.56 -11.30
CA THR A 59 7.66 -3.81 -11.20
C THR A 59 6.73 -5.02 -11.03
N ALA A 60 5.74 -4.95 -10.14
CA ALA A 60 4.81 -6.04 -9.87
C ALA A 60 3.95 -6.43 -11.09
N ARG A 61 3.60 -5.46 -11.95
CA ARG A 61 2.80 -5.72 -13.16
C ARG A 61 3.62 -6.30 -14.32
N ALA A 62 4.94 -6.13 -14.32
CA ALA A 62 5.83 -6.80 -15.28
C ALA A 62 5.83 -8.33 -15.07
N GLU A 63 5.55 -8.80 -13.84
CA GLU A 63 5.71 -10.21 -13.46
C GLU A 63 4.39 -11.02 -13.40
N ARG A 64 3.22 -10.42 -13.68
CA ARG A 64 1.88 -11.08 -13.60
C ARG A 64 1.73 -11.93 -12.32
N MET A 65 1.97 -11.32 -11.18
CA MET A 65 1.94 -11.97 -9.87
C MET A 65 0.55 -12.51 -9.51
N SER A 66 0.49 -13.71 -8.92
CA SER A 66 -0.73 -14.30 -8.37
C SER A 66 -1.14 -13.60 -7.05
N LEU A 67 -2.39 -13.76 -6.60
CA LEU A 67 -2.86 -13.19 -5.31
C LEU A 67 -1.97 -13.58 -4.12
N THR A 68 -1.45 -14.82 -4.11
CA THR A 68 -0.51 -15.31 -3.10
C THR A 68 0.85 -14.61 -3.16
N ASP A 69 1.31 -14.25 -4.35
CA ASP A 69 2.56 -13.50 -4.53
C ASP A 69 2.37 -12.03 -4.12
N THR A 70 1.19 -11.46 -4.38
CA THR A 70 0.84 -10.10 -3.94
C THR A 70 0.74 -10.00 -2.41
N LEU A 71 0.18 -11.00 -1.73
CA LEU A 71 0.13 -11.02 -0.26
C LEU A 71 1.52 -11.12 0.38
N ARG A 72 2.41 -11.94 -0.21
CA ARG A 72 3.82 -12.01 0.21
C ARG A 72 4.57 -10.70 0.00
N TYR A 73 4.15 -9.92 -0.99
CA TYR A 73 4.70 -8.61 -1.29
C TYR A 73 4.21 -7.53 -0.31
N LEU A 74 2.92 -7.57 0.06
CA LEU A 74 2.29 -6.55 0.88
C LEU A 74 2.70 -6.62 2.36
N ALA A 75 2.97 -7.81 2.89
CA ALA A 75 3.28 -7.97 4.31
C ALA A 75 4.57 -7.22 4.76
N PRO A 76 5.72 -7.33 4.07
CA PRO A 76 6.90 -6.52 4.38
C PRO A 76 6.68 -5.02 4.17
N GLU A 77 5.92 -4.65 3.12
CA GLU A 77 5.64 -3.24 2.80
C GLU A 77 4.80 -2.59 3.91
N LEU A 78 3.76 -3.28 4.39
CA LEU A 78 2.95 -2.83 5.53
C LEU A 78 3.76 -2.79 6.83
N PHE A 79 4.70 -3.71 7.04
CA PHE A 79 5.57 -3.67 8.21
C PHE A 79 6.52 -2.46 8.16
N VAL A 80 7.17 -2.22 7.02
CA VAL A 80 8.03 -1.04 6.82
C VAL A 80 7.22 0.25 6.99
N LEU A 81 6.01 0.30 6.43
CA LEU A 81 5.08 1.40 6.62
C LEU A 81 4.75 1.62 8.10
N ALA A 82 4.44 0.56 8.84
CA ALA A 82 4.13 0.65 10.27
C ALA A 82 5.33 1.18 11.08
N VAL A 83 6.54 0.67 10.81
CA VAL A 83 7.76 1.15 11.48
C VAL A 83 8.02 2.63 11.16
N LEU A 84 7.92 3.03 9.90
CA LEU A 84 8.08 4.43 9.49
C LEU A 84 7.03 5.34 10.15
N MET A 85 5.76 4.91 10.16
CA MET A 85 4.67 5.68 10.77
C MET A 85 4.82 5.81 12.28
N ARG A 86 5.32 4.77 12.98
CA ARG A 86 5.63 4.86 14.41
C ARG A 86 6.75 5.87 14.66
N LEU A 87 7.83 5.80 13.89
CA LEU A 87 8.96 6.72 14.03
C LEU A 87 8.54 8.18 13.85
N ILE A 88 7.71 8.44 12.85
CA ILE A 88 7.21 9.80 12.56
C ILE A 88 6.21 10.26 13.61
N ALA A 89 5.34 9.38 14.10
CA ALA A 89 4.41 9.72 15.17
C ALA A 89 5.16 10.19 16.42
N SER A 90 6.28 9.54 16.78
CA SER A 90 7.14 9.98 17.88
C SER A 90 7.91 11.26 17.57
N LEU A 91 8.42 11.44 16.36
CA LEU A 91 9.14 12.67 15.96
C LEU A 91 8.21 13.89 15.78
N GLY A 92 6.93 13.64 15.50
CA GLY A 92 5.95 14.67 15.17
C GLY A 92 5.45 15.45 16.38
N LEU A 93 5.52 14.90 17.59
CA LEU A 93 5.09 15.56 18.83
C LEU A 93 6.33 16.03 19.61
N ALA A 94 6.51 17.35 19.74
CA ALA A 94 7.71 17.94 20.34
C ALA A 94 7.87 17.74 21.87
N GLN A 95 7.05 16.90 22.51
CA GLN A 95 6.88 16.90 23.96
C GLN A 95 7.79 15.91 24.71
N ALA A 96 8.35 14.89 24.05
CA ALA A 96 9.25 13.94 24.70
C ALA A 96 10.45 13.56 23.79
N PRO A 97 11.67 13.43 24.34
CA PRO A 97 12.78 12.86 23.59
C PRO A 97 12.48 11.39 23.27
N LEU A 98 12.89 10.93 22.08
CA LEU A 98 12.71 9.54 21.62
C LEU A 98 13.17 8.48 22.66
N GLY A 99 14.12 8.84 23.53
CA GLY A 99 14.61 7.96 24.60
C GLY A 99 13.54 7.59 25.62
N ASP A 100 12.69 8.53 26.03
CA ASP A 100 11.65 8.28 27.03
C ASP A 100 10.53 7.41 26.46
N ASP A 101 10.20 7.62 25.18
CA ASP A 101 9.28 6.77 24.44
C ASP A 101 9.81 5.34 24.27
N LEU A 102 11.10 5.17 23.98
CA LEU A 102 11.73 3.84 23.88
C LEU A 102 11.68 3.09 25.22
N VAL A 103 11.96 3.78 26.33
CA VAL A 103 11.85 3.22 27.67
C VAL A 103 10.40 2.85 27.97
N ARG A 104 9.43 3.71 27.62
CA ARG A 104 8.01 3.41 27.77
C ARG A 104 7.58 2.19 26.96
N TRP A 105 8.00 2.06 25.71
CA TRP A 105 7.68 0.90 24.87
C TRP A 105 8.31 -0.39 25.40
N LEU A 106 9.45 -0.31 26.08
CA LEU A 106 10.11 -1.46 26.68
C LEU A 106 9.30 -2.03 27.85
N TYR A 107 8.78 -1.16 28.72
CA TYR A 107 8.00 -1.56 29.90
C TYR A 107 6.51 -1.78 29.62
N ASP A 108 5.93 -1.06 28.65
CA ASP A 108 4.56 -1.22 28.18
C ASP A 108 4.51 -1.33 26.64
N PRO A 109 4.58 -2.53 26.06
CA PRO A 109 4.63 -2.73 24.61
C PRO A 109 3.37 -2.24 23.89
N LEU A 110 2.21 -2.24 24.56
CA LEU A 110 0.95 -1.80 23.95
C LEU A 110 0.92 -0.28 23.78
N SER A 111 1.75 0.47 24.51
CA SER A 111 1.91 1.92 24.33
C SER A 111 2.50 2.30 22.96
N VAL A 112 3.10 1.36 22.23
CA VAL A 112 3.50 1.53 20.82
C VAL A 112 2.27 1.78 19.93
N LEU A 113 1.10 1.24 20.31
CA LEU A 113 -0.17 1.35 19.59
C LEU A 113 -1.05 2.49 20.15
N ASP A 114 -0.49 3.70 20.22
CA ASP A 114 -1.24 4.89 20.62
C ASP A 114 -2.15 5.43 19.49
N ALA A 115 -3.04 6.35 19.86
CA ALA A 115 -3.95 6.99 18.91
C ALA A 115 -3.21 7.81 17.83
N ALA A 116 -2.04 8.37 18.18
CA ALA A 116 -1.21 9.12 17.24
C ALA A 116 -0.66 8.19 16.14
N PHE A 117 -0.11 7.03 16.52
CA PHE A 117 0.31 5.99 15.59
C PHE A 117 -0.85 5.53 14.71
N GLY A 118 -2.02 5.25 15.30
CA GLY A 118 -3.22 4.87 14.55
C GLY A 118 -3.59 5.90 13.47
N ALA A 119 -3.56 7.20 13.80
CA ALA A 119 -3.85 8.27 12.85
C ALA A 119 -2.81 8.37 11.72
N HIS A 120 -1.52 8.28 12.03
CA HIS A 120 -0.44 8.29 11.03
C HIS A 120 -0.52 7.07 10.11
N MET A 121 -0.74 5.90 10.70
CA MET A 121 -0.92 4.64 9.97
C MET A 121 -2.12 4.75 9.02
N PHE A 122 -3.27 5.24 9.49
CA PHE A 122 -4.45 5.44 8.65
C PHE A 122 -4.17 6.39 7.49
N ALA A 123 -3.52 7.53 7.75
CA ALA A 123 -3.12 8.47 6.71
C ALA A 123 -2.17 7.82 5.69
N GLY A 124 -1.20 7.03 6.16
CA GLY A 124 -0.26 6.27 5.33
C GLY A 124 -0.95 5.27 4.40
N ILE A 125 -1.85 4.44 4.95
CA ILE A 125 -2.64 3.50 4.14
C ILE A 125 -3.52 4.23 3.15
N LEU A 126 -4.23 5.28 3.57
CA LEU A 126 -5.10 6.05 2.69
C LEU A 126 -4.31 6.63 1.50
N VAL A 127 -3.16 7.25 1.76
CA VAL A 127 -2.28 7.77 0.71
C VAL A 127 -1.75 6.64 -0.18
N GLY A 128 -1.33 5.51 0.40
CA GLY A 128 -0.88 4.34 -0.35
C GLY A 128 -1.95 3.78 -1.29
N VAL A 129 -3.20 3.67 -0.81
CA VAL A 129 -4.35 3.23 -1.62
C VAL A 129 -4.64 4.23 -2.74
N LEU A 130 -4.69 5.53 -2.44
CA LEU A 130 -4.91 6.58 -3.44
C LEU A 130 -3.80 6.60 -4.50
N ALA A 131 -2.55 6.42 -4.09
CA ALA A 131 -1.41 6.30 -5.01
C ALA A 131 -1.52 5.07 -5.90
N HIS A 132 -1.88 3.91 -5.34
CA HIS A 132 -2.04 2.66 -6.09
C HIS A 132 -3.16 2.77 -7.14
N VAL A 133 -4.31 3.32 -6.74
CA VAL A 133 -5.45 3.54 -7.63
C VAL A 133 -5.10 4.54 -8.75
N SER A 134 -4.38 5.61 -8.42
CA SER A 134 -3.93 6.61 -9.39
C SER A 134 -2.93 6.01 -10.39
N MET A 135 -1.99 5.18 -9.90
CA MET A 135 -1.01 4.51 -10.75
C MET A 135 -1.65 3.48 -11.66
N ARG A 136 -2.71 2.79 -11.20
CA ARG A 136 -3.52 1.89 -12.02
C ARG A 136 -4.08 2.61 -13.24
N ASP A 137 -4.72 3.76 -13.04
CA ASP A 137 -5.31 4.52 -14.16
C ASP A 137 -4.25 5.14 -15.08
N LEU A 138 -3.13 5.63 -14.54
CA LEU A 138 -2.00 6.08 -15.36
C LEU A 138 -1.42 4.96 -16.23
N SER A 139 -1.44 3.71 -15.74
CA SER A 139 -0.96 2.56 -16.49
C SER A 139 -1.88 2.13 -17.62
N VAL A 140 -3.19 2.42 -17.54
CA VAL A 140 -4.17 2.19 -18.62
C VAL A 140 -3.94 3.14 -19.79
N LEU A 141 -3.49 4.37 -19.49
CA LEU A 141 -3.16 5.36 -20.51
C LEU A 141 -1.88 5.02 -21.28
N ALA A 142 -0.95 4.27 -20.68
CA ALA A 142 0.32 3.96 -21.32
C ALA A 142 0.12 3.14 -22.62
N PRO A 143 0.80 3.49 -23.73
CA PRO A 143 0.71 2.73 -24.97
C PRO A 143 1.33 1.34 -24.77
N VAL A 144 0.59 0.29 -25.16
CA VAL A 144 1.06 -1.10 -25.08
C VAL A 144 1.80 -1.44 -26.38
N SER A 145 3.01 -1.95 -26.25
CA SER A 145 3.77 -2.49 -27.39
C SER A 145 2.99 -3.67 -28.01
N GLY A 146 2.67 -3.58 -29.30
CA GLY A 146 1.84 -4.57 -30.02
C GLY A 146 0.42 -4.08 -30.35
N GLU A 147 0.01 -2.89 -29.91
CA GLU A 147 -1.29 -2.31 -30.29
C GLU A 147 -1.48 -2.17 -31.79
N ARG A 148 -0.41 -1.96 -32.56
CA ARG A 148 -0.47 -1.92 -34.04
C ARG A 148 -0.79 -3.27 -34.67
N GLU A 149 -0.17 -4.35 -34.20
CA GLU A 149 -0.45 -5.71 -34.72
C GLU A 149 -1.86 -6.17 -34.35
N ALA A 150 -2.31 -5.86 -33.14
CA ALA A 150 -3.69 -6.13 -32.71
C ALA A 150 -4.71 -5.26 -33.46
N ALA A 151 -4.34 -4.04 -33.84
CA ALA A 151 -5.22 -3.12 -34.55
C ALA A 151 -5.57 -3.59 -35.97
N ASP A 152 -4.64 -4.25 -36.65
CA ASP A 152 -4.90 -4.84 -37.97
C ASP A 152 -5.83 -6.06 -37.89
N THR A 153 -5.91 -6.72 -36.74
CA THR A 153 -6.65 -7.98 -36.57
C THR A 153 -8.05 -7.79 -35.96
N ASP A 154 -8.22 -6.85 -35.01
CA ASP A 154 -9.48 -6.71 -34.26
C ASP A 154 -9.87 -5.25 -33.94
N ARG A 155 -10.76 -4.68 -34.77
CA ARG A 155 -11.32 -3.33 -34.57
C ARG A 155 -12.13 -3.19 -33.27
N ARG A 156 -12.76 -4.26 -32.77
CA ARG A 156 -13.56 -4.19 -31.53
C ARG A 156 -12.66 -4.05 -30.31
N PHE A 157 -11.52 -4.73 -30.30
CA PHE A 157 -10.49 -4.59 -29.27
C PHE A 157 -9.98 -3.14 -29.17
N ILE A 158 -9.73 -2.47 -30.30
CA ILE A 158 -9.30 -1.05 -30.30
C ILE A 158 -10.35 -0.13 -29.68
N ALA A 159 -11.62 -0.31 -30.07
CA ALA A 159 -12.72 0.52 -29.57
C ALA A 159 -12.87 0.37 -28.04
N LEU A 160 -12.76 -0.85 -27.52
CA LEU A 160 -12.77 -1.12 -26.08
C LEU A 160 -11.59 -0.45 -25.36
N VAL A 161 -10.37 -0.55 -25.89
CA VAL A 161 -9.18 0.10 -25.31
C VAL A 161 -9.32 1.63 -25.32
N ALA A 162 -9.90 2.21 -26.37
CA ALA A 162 -10.13 3.66 -26.44
C ALA A 162 -11.15 4.14 -25.40
N VAL A 163 -12.22 3.37 -25.17
CA VAL A 163 -13.22 3.64 -24.11
C VAL A 163 -12.58 3.51 -22.73
N ASP A 164 -11.80 2.46 -22.47
CA ASP A 164 -11.12 2.28 -21.18
C ASP A 164 -10.17 3.44 -20.86
N ARG A 165 -9.48 3.97 -21.87
CA ARG A 165 -8.58 5.13 -21.74
C ARG A 165 -9.32 6.43 -21.46
N SER A 166 -10.47 6.67 -22.10
CA SER A 166 -11.28 7.88 -21.84
C SER A 166 -11.88 7.85 -20.44
N LEU A 167 -12.35 6.67 -19.99
CA LEU A 167 -12.82 6.46 -18.63
C LEU A 167 -11.69 6.63 -17.60
N ALA A 168 -10.48 6.14 -17.88
CA ALA A 168 -9.32 6.35 -17.01
C ALA A 168 -8.97 7.85 -16.87
N LEU A 169 -9.01 8.61 -17.97
CA LEU A 169 -8.82 10.06 -17.93
C LEU A 169 -9.90 10.77 -17.10
N GLY A 170 -11.17 10.37 -17.27
CA GLY A 170 -12.29 10.88 -16.47
C GLY A 170 -12.12 10.59 -14.98
N ARG A 171 -11.67 9.38 -14.62
CA ARG A 171 -11.36 9.00 -13.23
C ARG A 171 -10.22 9.84 -12.65
N ILE A 172 -9.14 10.06 -13.40
CA ILE A 172 -8.03 10.95 -12.97
C ILE A 172 -8.55 12.37 -12.71
N GLY A 173 -9.36 12.92 -13.64
CA GLY A 173 -9.98 14.24 -13.49
C GLY A 173 -10.89 14.32 -12.26
N SER A 174 -11.77 13.34 -12.07
CA SER A 174 -12.70 13.29 -10.92
C SER A 174 -11.96 13.25 -9.58
N ARG A 175 -10.85 12.51 -9.47
CA ARG A 175 -10.04 12.46 -8.25
C ARG A 175 -9.31 13.77 -7.98
N PHE A 176 -8.82 14.42 -9.05
CA PHE A 176 -8.24 15.75 -8.92
C PHE A 176 -9.27 16.76 -8.40
N ILE A 177 -10.50 16.74 -8.93
CA ILE A 177 -11.59 17.61 -8.46
C ILE A 177 -11.98 17.28 -7.01
N LEU A 178 -12.14 16.00 -6.68
CA LEU A 178 -12.47 15.55 -5.32
C LEU A 178 -11.38 15.95 -4.32
N GLY A 179 -10.10 15.71 -4.64
CA GLY A 179 -8.99 16.17 -3.81
C GLY A 179 -8.91 17.69 -3.74
N GLY A 180 -9.33 18.40 -4.80
CA GLY A 180 -9.48 19.86 -4.79
C GLY A 180 -10.57 20.32 -3.82
N ALA A 181 -11.69 19.61 -3.75
CA ALA A 181 -12.74 19.87 -2.76
C ALA A 181 -12.23 19.63 -1.33
N VAL A 182 -11.50 18.53 -1.10
CA VAL A 182 -10.85 18.26 0.21
C VAL A 182 -9.83 19.35 0.56
N LEU A 183 -9.03 19.79 -0.41
CA LEU A 183 -8.10 20.91 -0.24
C LEU A 183 -8.84 22.19 0.16
N LEU A 184 -9.93 22.54 -0.53
CA LEU A 184 -10.73 23.72 -0.21
C LEU A 184 -11.35 23.63 1.19
N LEU A 185 -11.86 22.45 1.58
CA LEU A 185 -12.37 22.21 2.92
C LEU A 185 -11.27 22.34 3.99
N ALA A 186 -10.06 21.84 3.71
CA ALA A 186 -8.92 21.99 4.61
C ALA A 186 -8.51 23.47 4.77
N LEU A 187 -8.39 24.20 3.65
CA LEU A 187 -8.07 25.64 3.71
C LEU A 187 -9.17 26.43 4.42
N ALA A 188 -10.44 26.12 4.17
CA ALA A 188 -11.57 26.74 4.87
C ALA A 188 -11.50 26.46 6.38
N GLY A 189 -11.26 25.21 6.77
CA GLY A 189 -11.09 24.81 8.17
C GLY A 189 -9.94 25.54 8.86
N GLU A 190 -8.86 25.85 8.14
CA GLU A 190 -7.73 26.59 8.71
C GLU A 190 -8.02 28.09 8.89
N VAL A 191 -8.86 28.68 8.03
CA VAL A 191 -9.26 30.09 8.10
C VAL A 191 -10.29 30.35 9.20
N VAL A 192 -11.16 29.37 9.50
CA VAL A 192 -12.21 29.50 10.51
C VAL A 192 -11.62 29.67 11.91
N ASN A 193 -12.06 30.70 12.62
CA ASN A 193 -11.68 30.93 14.00
C ASN A 193 -12.55 30.10 14.95
N THR A 194 -12.02 28.98 15.43
CA THR A 194 -12.73 28.09 16.36
C THR A 194 -12.85 28.65 17.79
N ALA A 195 -12.06 29.67 18.14
CA ALA A 195 -12.07 30.25 19.49
C ALA A 195 -13.19 31.28 19.68
N ILE A 196 -13.60 31.96 18.61
CA ILE A 196 -14.65 32.98 18.63
C ILE A 196 -15.57 32.73 17.44
N ILE A 197 -16.78 32.24 17.72
CA ILE A 197 -17.80 32.04 16.69
C ILE A 197 -18.10 33.40 16.03
N GLY A 198 -17.86 33.51 14.72
CA GLY A 198 -18.00 34.77 13.97
C GLY A 198 -16.81 35.72 14.03
N GLY A 199 -15.74 35.39 14.78
CA GLY A 199 -14.52 36.19 14.88
C GLY A 199 -13.71 36.27 13.56
N PRO A 200 -12.80 37.24 13.40
CA PRO A 200 -12.05 37.49 12.17
C PRO A 200 -11.29 36.24 11.67
N PRO A 201 -11.15 36.08 10.34
CA PRO A 201 -10.51 34.92 9.77
C PRO A 201 -9.03 34.89 10.16
N ARG A 202 -8.52 33.69 10.42
CA ARG A 202 -7.10 33.51 10.72
C ARG A 202 -6.29 33.46 9.43
N PRO A 203 -5.06 34.01 9.40
CA PRO A 203 -4.20 33.93 8.24
C PRO A 203 -3.80 32.47 7.98
N LEU A 204 -3.86 32.05 6.71
CA LEU A 204 -3.39 30.73 6.27
C LEU A 204 -1.90 30.56 6.53
N ALA A 205 -1.48 29.36 6.96
CA ALA A 205 -0.08 29.01 7.05
C ALA A 205 0.57 29.01 5.66
N LEU A 206 1.83 29.48 5.59
CA LEU A 206 2.60 29.49 4.35
C LEU A 206 2.67 28.09 3.71
N LEU A 207 2.81 27.05 4.52
CA LEU A 207 2.82 25.65 4.06
C LEU A 207 1.53 25.29 3.32
N SER A 208 0.36 25.67 3.84
CA SER A 208 -0.95 25.38 3.24
C SER A 208 -1.16 26.14 1.92
N VAL A 209 -0.68 27.39 1.84
CA VAL A 209 -0.71 28.18 0.60
C VAL A 209 0.17 27.56 -0.48
N VAL A 210 1.42 27.23 -0.12
CA VAL A 210 2.36 26.55 -1.04
C VAL A 210 1.81 25.20 -1.46
N ALA A 211 1.25 24.43 -0.53
CA ALA A 211 0.61 23.15 -0.80
C ALA A 211 -0.57 23.30 -1.77
N ALA A 212 -1.44 24.29 -1.59
CA ALA A 212 -2.57 24.52 -2.49
C ALA A 212 -2.11 24.83 -3.93
N LEU A 213 -1.06 25.66 -4.08
CA LEU A 213 -0.46 25.97 -5.37
C LEU A 213 0.17 24.72 -6.00
N VAL A 214 0.98 23.99 -5.24
CA VAL A 214 1.66 22.77 -5.71
C VAL A 214 0.64 21.70 -6.10
N TYR A 215 -0.42 21.51 -5.32
CA TYR A 215 -1.53 20.60 -5.65
C TYR A 215 -2.20 20.97 -6.97
N THR A 216 -2.55 22.24 -7.13
CA THR A 216 -3.25 22.74 -8.32
C THR A 216 -2.37 22.62 -9.57
N ILE A 217 -1.11 23.05 -9.49
CA ILE A 217 -0.15 22.97 -10.59
C ILE A 217 0.12 21.51 -10.98
N SER A 218 0.41 20.65 -9.99
CA SER A 218 0.70 19.23 -10.25
C SER A 218 -0.50 18.49 -10.83
N GLY A 219 -1.72 18.78 -10.35
CA GLY A 219 -2.95 18.21 -10.88
C GLY A 219 -3.26 18.61 -12.32
N PHE A 220 -3.14 19.91 -12.66
CA PHE A 220 -3.31 20.37 -14.04
C PHE A 220 -2.23 19.81 -14.99
N LEU A 221 -0.97 19.73 -14.53
CA LEU A 221 0.11 19.11 -15.30
C LEU A 221 -0.12 17.61 -15.51
N LEU A 222 -0.59 16.91 -14.49
CA LEU A 222 -0.93 15.49 -14.56
C LEU A 222 -2.06 15.26 -15.57
N TYR A 223 -3.12 16.08 -15.50
CA TYR A 223 -4.26 16.00 -16.43
C TYR A 223 -3.85 16.35 -17.87
N SER A 224 -3.08 17.43 -18.07
CA SER A 224 -2.55 17.82 -19.38
C SER A 224 -1.68 16.72 -19.99
N ARG A 225 -0.82 16.09 -19.18
CA ARG A 225 0.02 14.94 -19.61
C ARG A 225 -0.84 13.73 -19.96
N ALA A 226 -1.81 13.39 -19.13
CA ALA A 226 -2.72 12.27 -19.37
C ALA A 226 -3.50 12.46 -20.68
N ARG A 227 -3.95 13.68 -20.96
CA ARG A 227 -4.61 14.06 -22.22
C ARG A 227 -3.66 13.98 -23.42
N LEU A 228 -2.41 14.41 -23.27
CA LEU A 228 -1.41 14.29 -24.33
C LEU A 228 -1.14 12.82 -24.68
N VAL A 229 -1.02 11.94 -23.68
CA VAL A 229 -0.83 10.50 -23.91
C VAL A 229 -2.02 9.90 -24.65
N LEU A 230 -3.25 10.30 -24.30
CA LEU A 230 -4.46 9.89 -25.02
C LEU A 230 -4.45 10.34 -26.49
N LEU A 231 -4.07 11.59 -26.75
CA LEU A 231 -3.95 12.13 -28.11
C LEU A 231 -2.87 11.40 -28.91
N GLN A 232 -1.71 11.13 -28.30
CA GLN A 232 -0.64 10.36 -28.93
C GLN A 232 -1.09 8.94 -29.28
N ALA A 233 -1.85 8.28 -28.41
CA ALA A 233 -2.42 6.98 -28.70
C ALA A 233 -3.40 7.04 -29.90
N LYS A 234 -4.26 8.07 -29.97
CA LYS A 234 -5.16 8.29 -31.10
C LYS A 234 -4.41 8.55 -32.40
N TRP A 235 -3.41 9.43 -32.39
CA TRP A 235 -2.58 9.70 -33.57
C TRP A 235 -1.79 8.47 -34.03
N ALA A 236 -1.31 7.65 -33.09
CA ALA A 236 -0.62 6.40 -33.40
C ALA A 236 -1.54 5.38 -34.11
N GLN A 237 -2.82 5.34 -33.72
CA GLN A 237 -3.87 4.54 -34.37
C GLN A 237 -4.20 5.06 -35.78
N GLU A 238 -4.25 6.37 -35.96
CA GLU A 238 -4.48 7.02 -37.27
C GLU A 238 -3.25 6.95 -38.20
N GLY A 239 -2.15 6.33 -37.76
CA GLY A 239 -0.91 6.24 -38.54
C GLY A 239 -0.14 7.55 -38.66
N ALA A 240 -0.57 8.62 -37.98
CA ALA A 240 0.07 9.92 -38.02
C ALA A 240 1.45 9.89 -37.35
N ARG A 241 2.49 10.32 -38.08
CA ARG A 241 3.84 10.47 -37.53
C ARG A 241 3.98 11.85 -36.91
N VAL A 242 3.85 11.91 -35.59
CA VAL A 242 3.93 13.17 -34.84
C VAL A 242 5.38 13.47 -34.47
N PRO A 243 5.92 14.64 -34.84
CA PRO A 243 7.28 15.04 -34.46
C PRO A 243 7.41 15.19 -32.93
N PRO A 244 8.56 14.82 -32.34
CA PRO A 244 8.81 14.98 -30.90
C PRO A 244 8.80 16.44 -30.42
N SER A 245 8.87 17.41 -31.35
CA SER A 245 8.72 18.83 -31.04
C SER A 245 7.32 19.20 -30.55
N VAL A 246 6.29 18.42 -30.89
CA VAL A 246 4.91 18.64 -30.42
C VAL A 246 4.81 18.38 -28.93
N GLU A 247 5.41 17.29 -28.41
CA GLU A 247 5.46 17.02 -26.96
C GLU A 247 6.14 18.15 -26.20
N ARG A 248 7.30 18.61 -26.71
CA ARG A 248 8.07 19.68 -26.04
C ARG A 248 7.31 21.01 -26.04
N ARG A 249 6.64 21.35 -27.14
CA ARG A 249 5.79 22.55 -27.23
C ARG A 249 4.58 22.43 -26.30
N TRP A 250 3.90 21.29 -26.27
CA TRP A 250 2.75 21.05 -25.40
C TRP A 250 3.09 21.26 -23.93
N ILE A 251 4.23 20.72 -23.46
CA ILE A 251 4.69 20.87 -22.09
C ILE A 251 5.01 22.35 -21.79
N ARG A 252 5.75 23.04 -22.67
CA ARG A 252 6.05 24.47 -22.50
C ARG A 252 4.78 25.32 -22.46
N SER A 253 3.86 25.11 -23.41
CA SER A 253 2.58 25.82 -23.46
C SER A 253 1.71 25.53 -22.24
N SER A 254 1.72 24.29 -21.72
CA SER A 254 1.02 23.96 -20.47
C SER A 254 1.59 24.71 -19.27
N TRP A 255 2.93 24.74 -19.13
CA TRP A 255 3.58 25.51 -18.07
C TRP A 255 3.34 27.01 -18.19
N LEU A 256 3.39 27.57 -19.41
CA LEU A 256 3.10 28.98 -19.65
C LEU A 256 1.64 29.32 -19.35
N LEU A 257 0.70 28.47 -19.74
CA LEU A 257 -0.73 28.69 -19.47
C LEU A 257 -1.03 28.58 -17.97
N ILE A 258 -0.55 27.54 -17.29
CA ILE A 258 -0.75 27.38 -15.84
C ILE A 258 -0.06 28.51 -15.08
N GLY A 259 1.19 28.84 -15.44
CA GLY A 259 1.94 29.95 -14.85
C GLY A 259 1.26 31.30 -15.07
N GLY A 260 0.71 31.53 -16.27
CA GLY A 260 -0.07 32.73 -16.60
C GLY A 260 -1.35 32.84 -15.77
N VAL A 261 -2.11 31.75 -15.63
CA VAL A 261 -3.31 31.72 -14.78
C VAL A 261 -2.94 31.98 -13.32
N VAL A 262 -1.89 31.34 -12.80
CA VAL A 262 -1.41 31.59 -11.43
C VAL A 262 -1.00 33.05 -11.26
N ALA A 263 -0.26 33.62 -12.22
CA ALA A 263 0.13 35.03 -12.18
C ALA A 263 -1.08 35.97 -12.16
N ILE A 264 -2.08 35.73 -13.02
CA ILE A 264 -3.34 36.49 -13.04
C ILE A 264 -4.06 36.39 -11.70
N VAL A 265 -4.18 35.18 -11.12
CA VAL A 265 -4.81 34.97 -9.81
C VAL A 265 -4.04 35.66 -8.69
N THR A 266 -2.71 35.71 -8.74
CA THR A 266 -1.91 36.45 -7.74
C THR A 266 -2.02 37.95 -7.86
N LEU A 267 -2.24 38.46 -9.08
CA LEU A 267 -2.45 39.87 -9.39
C LEU A 267 -3.89 40.33 -9.14
N LEU A 268 -4.85 39.38 -9.06
CA LEU A 268 -6.24 39.70 -8.77
C LEU A 268 -6.33 40.43 -7.41
N PRO A 269 -6.99 41.59 -7.34
CA PRO A 269 -7.17 42.31 -6.08
C PRO A 269 -7.94 41.42 -5.10
N ARG A 270 -7.26 40.98 -4.02
CA ARG A 270 -7.83 40.11 -2.99
C ARG A 270 -8.93 40.79 -2.15
N THR A 271 -9.15 42.09 -2.39
CA THR A 271 -10.10 42.96 -1.70
C THR A 271 -11.53 42.86 -2.22
N TYR A 272 -11.78 42.32 -3.43
CA TYR A 272 -13.13 42.20 -3.99
C TYR A 272 -14.01 41.13 -3.30
N ALA A 273 -13.42 40.19 -2.56
CA ALA A 273 -14.15 39.13 -1.87
C ALA A 273 -14.81 39.58 -0.54
N LEU A 274 -14.56 40.82 -0.09
CA LEU A 274 -15.01 41.36 1.20
C LEU A 274 -16.47 41.83 1.22
N GLY A 275 -17.22 41.79 0.11
CA GLY A 275 -18.62 42.23 0.07
C GLY A 275 -19.62 41.12 0.39
N LEU A 276 -19.54 40.00 -0.35
CA LEU A 276 -20.52 38.91 -0.25
C LEU A 276 -20.18 37.88 0.84
N LEU A 277 -18.90 37.56 1.01
CA LEU A 277 -18.50 36.59 2.03
C LEU A 277 -18.62 37.17 3.44
N ASP A 278 -18.35 38.46 3.63
CA ASP A 278 -18.51 39.10 4.94
C ASP A 278 -19.98 39.29 5.30
N THR A 279 -20.85 39.59 4.33
CA THR A 279 -22.31 39.63 4.57
C THR A 279 -22.88 38.25 4.85
N LEU A 280 -22.49 37.22 4.10
CA LEU A 280 -22.88 35.83 4.38
C LEU A 280 -22.35 35.36 5.74
N ARG A 281 -21.11 35.71 6.09
CA ARG A 281 -20.52 35.41 7.39
C ARG A 281 -21.22 36.13 8.52
N ALA A 282 -21.56 37.41 8.35
CA ALA A 282 -22.33 38.17 9.34
C ALA A 282 -23.72 37.57 9.52
N ALA A 283 -24.40 37.16 8.44
CA ALA A 283 -25.69 36.50 8.49
C ALA A 283 -25.63 35.14 9.21
N LEU A 284 -24.67 34.28 8.85
CA LEU A 284 -24.45 32.99 9.51
C LEU A 284 -24.05 33.18 10.98
N GLY A 285 -23.22 34.18 11.27
CA GLY A 285 -22.85 34.57 12.63
C GLY A 285 -24.05 35.03 13.45
N ALA A 286 -24.94 35.83 12.87
CA ALA A 286 -26.17 36.29 13.51
C ALA A 286 -27.14 35.13 13.80
N VAL A 287 -27.30 34.19 12.86
CA VAL A 287 -28.09 32.97 13.08
C VAL A 287 -27.48 32.11 14.20
N GLY A 288 -26.16 31.92 14.18
CA GLY A 288 -25.44 31.20 15.23
C GLY A 288 -25.61 31.86 16.61
N TYR A 289 -25.50 33.19 16.67
CA TYR A 289 -25.71 33.96 17.89
C TYR A 289 -27.16 33.86 18.39
N LEU A 290 -28.15 33.92 17.49
CA LEU A 290 -29.56 33.73 17.83
C LEU A 290 -29.79 32.34 18.43
N LEU A 291 -29.28 31.28 17.80
CA LEU A 291 -29.39 29.91 18.30
C LEU A 291 -28.72 29.75 19.68
N ALA A 292 -27.52 30.31 19.86
CA ALA A 292 -26.84 30.30 21.16
C ALA A 292 -27.64 31.05 22.23
N THR A 293 -28.24 32.18 21.88
CA THR A 293 -29.10 32.97 22.77
C THR A 293 -30.35 32.20 23.16
N VAL A 294 -31.00 31.52 22.20
CA VAL A 294 -32.16 30.65 22.46
C VAL A 294 -31.77 29.47 23.36
N ALA A 295 -30.64 28.81 23.09
CA ALA A 295 -30.14 27.74 23.94
C ALA A 295 -29.83 28.22 25.36
N TYR A 296 -29.23 29.40 25.50
CA TYR A 296 -28.97 30.02 26.80
C TYR A 296 -30.28 30.35 27.52
N ALA A 297 -31.26 30.94 26.84
CA ALA A 297 -32.57 31.24 27.39
C ALA A 297 -33.32 29.96 27.84
N LEU A 298 -33.27 28.88 27.06
CA LEU A 298 -33.84 27.58 27.42
C LEU A 298 -33.15 26.99 28.65
N THR A 299 -31.82 27.06 28.71
CA THR A 299 -31.03 26.60 29.87
C THR A 299 -31.37 27.40 31.11
N TRP A 300 -31.51 28.72 30.98
CA TRP A 300 -31.90 29.61 32.06
C TRP A 300 -33.33 29.35 32.53
N LEU A 301 -34.28 29.14 31.62
CA LEU A 301 -35.67 28.80 31.93
C LEU A 301 -35.78 27.44 32.62
N LEU A 302 -35.03 26.44 32.15
CA LEU A 302 -34.94 25.13 32.80
C LEU A 302 -34.34 25.27 34.20
N ALA A 303 -33.30 26.08 34.37
CA ALA A 303 -32.70 26.36 35.68
C ALA A 303 -33.69 27.04 36.63
N MET A 304 -34.49 28.02 36.16
CA MET A 304 -35.57 28.62 36.95
C MET A 304 -36.64 27.60 37.34
N LEU A 305 -37.08 26.76 36.40
CA LEU A 305 -38.09 25.74 36.65
C LEU A 305 -37.61 24.71 37.70
N LEU A 306 -36.33 24.33 37.64
CA LEU A 306 -35.69 23.45 38.63
C LEU A 306 -35.40 24.15 39.96
N ALA A 307 -35.15 25.45 39.97
CA ALA A 307 -34.95 26.24 41.18
C ALA A 307 -36.25 26.50 41.94
N LEU A 308 -37.40 26.53 41.25
CA LEU A 308 -38.72 26.76 41.83
C LEU A 308 -39.11 25.73 42.92
N PRO A 309 -38.96 24.40 42.73
CA PRO A 309 -39.18 23.44 43.81
C PRO A 309 -38.14 23.55 44.92
N ALA A 310 -36.88 23.89 44.63
CA ALA A 310 -35.86 24.11 45.66
C ALA A 310 -36.19 25.33 46.54
N TRP A 311 -36.72 26.40 45.93
CA TRP A 311 -37.19 27.60 46.61
C TRP A 311 -38.49 27.35 47.40
N LEU A 312 -39.44 26.58 46.87
CA LEU A 312 -40.63 26.19 47.63
C LEU A 312 -40.28 25.31 48.84
N LEU A 313 -39.35 24.36 48.66
CA LEU A 313 -38.85 23.53 49.76
C LEU A 313 -38.10 24.35 50.82
N SER A 314 -37.43 25.44 50.45
CA SER A 314 -36.77 26.32 51.42
C SER A 314 -37.75 27.14 52.27
N LEU A 315 -38.97 27.38 51.80
CA LEU A 315 -40.04 28.03 52.58
C LEU A 315 -40.69 27.09 53.61
N LEU A 316 -40.71 25.79 53.33
CA LEU A 316 -41.17 24.76 54.27
C LEU A 316 -40.05 24.28 55.21
N ALA A 317 -38.79 24.66 54.93
CA ALA A 317 -37.68 24.37 55.81
C ALA A 317 -37.82 25.20 57.10
N PRO A 318 -37.83 24.58 58.30
CA PRO A 318 -37.93 25.31 59.56
C PRO A 318 -36.82 26.36 59.66
N ALA A 319 -37.11 27.53 60.24
CA ALA A 319 -36.23 28.71 60.34
C ALA A 319 -34.90 28.52 61.12
N GLY A 320 -34.47 27.28 61.31
CA GLY A 320 -33.19 26.87 61.85
C GLY A 320 -32.66 25.60 61.19
N ALA A 321 -33.03 25.33 59.93
CA ALA A 321 -32.44 24.24 59.17
C ALA A 321 -30.91 24.44 59.19
N PRO A 322 -30.13 23.46 59.72
CA PRO A 322 -28.69 23.57 59.72
C PRO A 322 -28.28 23.82 58.27
N GLN A 323 -27.46 24.86 58.05
CA GLN A 323 -26.80 25.05 56.76
C GLN A 323 -26.30 23.67 56.35
N ALA A 324 -26.82 23.13 55.25
CA ALA A 324 -26.34 21.88 54.72
C ALA A 324 -24.81 22.00 54.74
N PRO A 325 -24.09 21.11 55.45
CA PRO A 325 -22.66 21.25 55.61
C PRO A 325 -22.14 21.52 54.21
N ARG A 326 -21.41 22.63 54.03
CA ARG A 326 -20.73 22.90 52.76
C ARG A 326 -20.09 21.58 52.43
N VAL A 327 -20.61 20.87 51.43
CA VAL A 327 -19.98 19.64 50.97
C VAL A 327 -18.64 20.17 50.55
N ALA A 328 -17.63 19.94 51.40
CA ALA A 328 -16.27 20.26 51.05
C ALA A 328 -16.13 19.65 49.67
N SER A 329 -15.87 20.49 48.66
CA SER A 329 -15.59 20.00 47.32
C SER A 329 -14.70 18.79 47.52
N PRO A 330 -15.13 17.58 47.10
CA PRO A 330 -14.39 16.37 47.40
C PRO A 330 -12.94 16.68 47.08
N PRO A 331 -11.99 16.40 48.01
CA PRO A 331 -10.59 16.69 47.75
C PRO A 331 -10.31 16.21 46.32
N PRO A 332 -9.67 17.04 45.47
CA PRO A 332 -9.44 16.69 44.08
C PRO A 332 -8.97 15.23 44.10
N PRO A 333 -9.62 14.35 43.30
CA PRO A 333 -9.31 12.93 43.36
C PRO A 333 -7.80 12.81 43.38
N PRO A 334 -7.22 12.05 44.32
CA PRO A 334 -5.77 11.92 44.39
C PRO A 334 -5.31 11.68 42.95
N PRO A 335 -4.29 12.42 42.46
CA PRO A 335 -3.81 12.24 41.10
C PRO A 335 -3.72 10.74 40.89
N PRO A 336 -4.41 10.20 39.86
CA PRO A 336 -4.67 8.76 39.77
C PRO A 336 -3.37 8.10 40.15
N SER A 337 -3.38 7.39 41.29
CA SER A 337 -2.18 6.76 41.82
C SER A 337 -1.55 6.12 40.63
N SER A 338 -0.34 6.56 40.24
CA SER A 338 0.40 5.93 39.17
C SER A 338 0.46 4.49 39.63
N ILE A 339 -0.46 3.67 39.11
CA ILE A 339 -0.46 2.26 39.34
C ILE A 339 0.91 1.95 38.77
N GLU A 340 1.87 1.67 39.66
CA GLU A 340 3.04 0.88 39.34
C GLU A 340 2.45 -0.39 38.79
N ARG A 341 2.14 -0.34 37.50
CA ARG A 341 1.64 -1.45 36.74
C ARG A 341 2.85 -2.34 36.73
N GLU A 342 2.84 -3.34 37.60
CA GLU A 342 3.89 -4.34 37.64
C GLU A 342 4.21 -4.68 36.19
N PRO A 343 5.45 -4.41 35.72
CA PRO A 343 5.76 -4.59 34.32
C PRO A 343 5.48 -6.05 33.99
N HIS A 344 4.50 -6.29 33.13
CA HIS A 344 4.17 -7.62 32.65
C HIS A 344 5.28 -8.07 31.69
N LEU A 345 6.47 -8.34 32.25
CA LEU A 345 7.70 -8.63 31.53
C LEU A 345 7.51 -9.79 30.57
N LEU A 346 6.67 -10.78 30.91
CA LEU A 346 6.34 -11.88 30.02
C LEU A 346 5.58 -11.41 28.77
N ALA A 347 4.59 -10.52 28.92
CA ALA A 347 3.85 -9.95 27.80
C ALA A 347 4.77 -9.06 26.93
N ALA A 348 5.66 -8.28 27.56
CA ALA A 348 6.68 -7.50 26.86
C ALA A 348 7.65 -8.39 26.07
N ILE A 349 8.21 -9.43 26.69
CA ILE A 349 9.11 -10.39 26.04
C ILE A 349 8.42 -11.07 24.86
N VAL A 350 7.19 -11.58 25.05
CA VAL A 350 6.42 -12.21 23.96
C VAL A 350 6.16 -11.24 22.82
N PHE A 351 5.74 -10.01 23.13
CA PHE A 351 5.52 -8.97 22.12
C PHE A 351 6.79 -8.65 21.34
N TRP A 352 7.90 -8.40 22.01
CA TRP A 352 9.18 -8.09 21.36
C TRP A 352 9.73 -9.27 20.57
N LEU A 353 9.53 -10.51 21.03
CA LEU A 353 9.91 -11.72 20.31
C LEU A 353 9.06 -11.88 19.03
N CYS A 354 7.75 -11.64 19.10
CA CYS A 354 6.88 -11.58 17.93
C CYS A 354 7.26 -10.44 16.97
N MET A 355 7.56 -9.25 17.50
CA MET A 355 7.97 -8.10 16.69
C MET A 355 9.32 -8.35 16.01
N LEU A 356 10.28 -8.93 16.72
CA LEU A 356 11.59 -9.32 16.18
C LEU A 356 11.45 -10.41 15.12
N PHE A 357 10.59 -11.39 15.34
CA PHE A 357 10.28 -12.42 14.35
C PHE A 357 9.64 -11.82 13.09
N LEU A 358 8.67 -10.90 13.25
CA LEU A 358 8.03 -10.22 12.14
C LEU A 358 9.01 -9.30 11.39
N ALA A 359 9.86 -8.58 12.10
CA ALA A 359 10.92 -7.75 11.53
C ALA A 359 11.95 -8.58 10.77
N GLY A 360 12.40 -9.69 11.36
CA GLY A 360 13.32 -10.64 10.73
C GLY A 360 12.72 -11.28 9.48
N TYR A 361 11.44 -11.65 9.53
CA TYR A 361 10.70 -12.15 8.38
C TYR A 361 10.59 -11.11 7.26
N ALA A 362 10.17 -9.87 7.59
CA ALA A 362 10.09 -8.77 6.64
C ALA A 362 11.45 -8.46 6.00
N LEU A 363 12.52 -8.41 6.81
CA LEU A 363 13.89 -8.19 6.34
C LEU A 363 14.37 -9.33 5.43
N SER A 364 14.06 -10.58 5.77
CA SER A 364 14.42 -11.75 4.95
C SER A 364 13.83 -11.67 3.55
N ILE A 365 12.59 -11.16 3.43
CA ILE A 365 11.93 -10.97 2.14
C ILE A 365 12.58 -9.82 1.37
N VAL A 366 12.87 -8.70 2.02
CA VAL A 366 13.55 -7.55 1.38
C VAL A 366 14.93 -7.94 0.86
N VAL A 367 15.69 -8.75 1.61
CA VAL A 367 17.02 -9.26 1.20
C VAL A 367 16.92 -10.19 -0.01
N GLN A 368 15.96 -11.13 0.00
CA GLN A 368 15.71 -12.00 -1.16
C GLN A 368 15.32 -11.21 -2.41
N ARG A 369 14.70 -10.03 -2.22
CA ARG A 369 14.11 -9.22 -3.26
C ARG A 369 15.07 -8.26 -3.97
N TYR A 370 16.10 -7.77 -3.28
CA TYR A 370 17.10 -6.84 -3.85
C TYR A 370 18.54 -7.34 -3.70
N PRO A 371 18.91 -8.50 -4.28
CA PRO A 371 20.26 -9.09 -4.11
C PRO A 371 21.38 -8.15 -4.58
N GLY A 372 21.11 -7.25 -5.55
CA GLY A 372 22.06 -6.27 -6.06
C GLY A 372 22.32 -5.07 -5.14
N LEU A 373 21.34 -4.66 -4.32
CA LEU A 373 21.47 -3.51 -3.42
C LEU A 373 22.37 -3.87 -2.22
N PHE A 374 22.16 -5.07 -1.66
CA PHE A 374 22.96 -5.61 -0.55
C PHE A 374 24.37 -6.03 -0.98
N ARG A 375 24.61 -6.33 -2.27
CA ARG A 375 25.97 -6.57 -2.79
C ARG A 375 26.77 -5.28 -3.03
N ARG A 376 26.08 -4.15 -3.24
CA ARG A 376 26.70 -2.81 -3.42
C ARG A 376 26.90 -2.06 -2.10
N LEU A 377 26.00 -2.23 -1.14
CA LEU A 377 26.13 -1.68 0.21
C LEU A 377 26.96 -2.66 1.06
N ARG A 378 27.98 -2.17 1.81
CA ARG A 378 28.87 -2.99 2.69
C ARG A 378 28.17 -3.76 3.83
N ILE A 379 26.84 -3.86 3.79
CA ILE A 379 25.97 -4.47 4.81
C ILE A 379 26.03 -6.00 4.75
N ALA A 380 26.37 -6.62 3.60
CA ALA A 380 26.57 -8.06 3.52
C ALA A 380 27.63 -8.58 4.50
N ARG A 381 28.76 -7.86 4.65
CA ARG A 381 29.79 -8.18 5.65
C ARG A 381 29.33 -7.96 7.08
N LEU A 382 28.52 -6.92 7.33
CA LEU A 382 27.97 -6.66 8.67
C LEU A 382 26.96 -7.73 9.08
N LEU A 383 26.12 -8.20 8.15
CA LEU A 383 25.17 -9.29 8.37
C LEU A 383 25.87 -10.65 8.51
N GLU A 384 26.92 -10.92 7.73
CA GLU A 384 27.77 -12.10 7.93
C GLU A 384 28.45 -12.07 9.30
N ASN A 385 28.97 -10.90 9.72
CA ASN A 385 29.59 -10.72 11.03
C ASN A 385 28.56 -10.82 12.17
N LEU A 386 27.35 -10.28 12.00
CA LEU A 386 26.28 -10.40 12.98
C LEU A 386 25.75 -11.83 13.07
N ALA A 387 25.64 -12.54 11.95
CA ALA A 387 25.27 -13.95 11.93
C ALA A 387 26.36 -14.81 12.56
N ALA A 388 27.63 -14.51 12.33
CA ALA A 388 28.76 -15.18 12.98
C ALA A 388 28.82 -14.88 14.49
N TRP A 389 28.57 -13.62 14.89
CA TRP A 389 28.50 -13.19 16.29
C TRP A 389 27.29 -13.78 17.04
N TRP A 390 26.15 -13.89 16.36
CA TRP A 390 24.96 -14.58 16.87
C TRP A 390 25.20 -16.09 16.98
N ALA A 391 25.89 -16.68 16.00
CA ALA A 391 26.30 -18.08 16.05
C ALA A 391 27.30 -18.35 17.18
N SER A 392 28.19 -17.40 17.51
CA SER A 392 29.11 -17.54 18.65
C SER A 392 28.39 -17.46 20.00
N LEU A 393 27.41 -16.57 20.15
CA LEU A 393 26.57 -16.49 21.35
C LEU A 393 25.75 -17.78 21.59
N TRP A 394 25.32 -18.43 20.50
CA TRP A 394 24.67 -19.75 20.57
C TRP A 394 25.65 -20.90 20.83
N HIS A 395 26.94 -20.76 20.48
CA HIS A 395 27.96 -21.76 20.78
C HIS A 395 28.37 -21.75 22.26
N ASP A 396 28.32 -20.61 22.95
CA ASP A 396 28.68 -20.53 24.38
C ASP A 396 27.64 -21.19 25.30
N THR A 397 26.36 -21.16 24.92
CA THR A 397 25.28 -21.86 25.64
C THR A 397 25.18 -23.35 25.29
N ALA A 398 25.79 -23.78 24.17
CA ALA A 398 25.87 -25.18 23.76
C ALA A 398 26.90 -26.01 24.55
N SER A 399 27.68 -25.40 25.45
CA SER A 399 28.61 -26.09 26.35
C SER A 399 27.92 -27.06 27.32
N TRP A 400 26.69 -26.76 27.75
CA TRP A 400 25.83 -27.66 28.55
C TRP A 400 25.26 -28.82 27.72
N VAL A 401 25.03 -28.59 26.42
CA VAL A 401 24.57 -29.63 25.48
C VAL A 401 25.72 -30.53 25.04
N ALA A 402 26.96 -30.02 25.00
CA ALA A 402 28.16 -30.81 24.64
C ALA A 402 28.49 -31.90 25.68
N LEU A 403 28.11 -31.73 26.96
CA LEU A 403 28.17 -32.78 27.98
C LEU A 403 27.10 -33.86 27.75
N ALA A 404 25.90 -33.48 27.26
CA ALA A 404 24.85 -34.42 26.86
C ALA A 404 25.15 -35.14 25.53
N VAL A 405 25.85 -34.49 24.61
CA VAL A 405 26.19 -35.02 23.27
C VAL A 405 27.42 -35.94 23.29
N ARG A 406 28.29 -35.84 24.30
CA ARG A 406 29.36 -36.84 24.52
C ARG A 406 28.83 -38.19 25.02
N ALA A 407 27.63 -38.23 25.61
CA ALA A 407 26.91 -39.48 25.87
C ALA A 407 26.19 -40.03 24.61
N ALA A 408 25.92 -39.19 23.62
CA ALA A 408 25.27 -39.56 22.36
C ALA A 408 26.25 -39.74 21.18
N GLY A 409 27.54 -39.93 21.49
CA GLY A 409 28.63 -40.01 20.52
C GLY A 409 28.81 -41.33 19.76
N SER A 410 27.89 -42.30 19.81
CA SER A 410 28.10 -43.60 19.15
C SER A 410 27.23 -43.90 17.92
N ALA A 411 26.21 -43.10 17.59
CA ALA A 411 25.25 -43.49 16.56
C ALA A 411 25.39 -42.79 15.18
N PHE A 412 26.06 -41.64 15.06
CA PHE A 412 26.10 -40.92 13.77
C PHE A 412 27.46 -40.28 13.49
N ARG A 413 28.49 -41.11 13.34
CA ARG A 413 29.71 -40.74 12.62
C ARG A 413 29.60 -41.15 11.15
N ARG A 414 29.33 -40.19 10.26
CA ARG A 414 30.26 -39.86 9.16
C ARG A 414 29.90 -38.52 8.49
N PRO A 415 30.92 -37.74 8.08
CA PRO A 415 30.78 -36.34 7.73
C PRO A 415 30.55 -36.14 6.22
N LEU A 416 29.77 -35.13 5.86
CA LEU A 416 29.74 -34.58 4.50
C LEU A 416 30.42 -33.22 4.50
N SER A 417 31.59 -33.18 3.86
CA SER A 417 32.30 -31.97 3.44
C SER A 417 31.44 -31.12 2.49
N PRO A 418 31.67 -29.79 2.43
CA PRO A 418 30.89 -28.89 1.58
C PRO A 418 31.30 -29.11 0.12
N MET A 419 30.32 -29.31 -0.76
CA MET A 419 30.55 -29.36 -2.21
C MET A 419 29.65 -28.37 -2.96
N PRO A 420 30.12 -27.92 -4.14
CA PRO A 420 29.68 -26.72 -4.81
C PRO A 420 28.40 -26.95 -5.61
N VAL A 421 27.77 -25.82 -5.97
CA VAL A 421 26.66 -25.70 -6.92
C VAL A 421 26.86 -26.62 -8.12
N ARG A 422 26.03 -27.68 -8.20
CA ARG A 422 25.81 -28.45 -9.43
C ARG A 422 24.32 -28.60 -9.69
N SER A 423 23.96 -28.19 -10.90
CA SER A 423 22.69 -28.35 -11.58
C SER A 423 22.24 -29.81 -11.59
N GLY A 424 20.96 -30.03 -11.27
CA GLY A 424 20.29 -31.33 -11.44
C GLY A 424 19.93 -32.04 -10.13
N ALA A 425 19.14 -31.40 -9.26
CA ALA A 425 18.46 -32.14 -8.19
C ALA A 425 17.45 -33.12 -8.83
N LEU A 426 17.72 -34.42 -8.67
CA LEU A 426 16.78 -35.49 -8.99
C LEU A 426 15.51 -35.28 -8.14
N LEU A 427 14.46 -34.76 -8.77
CA LEU A 427 13.14 -34.64 -8.16
C LEU A 427 12.69 -36.02 -7.64
N ASN A 428 12.56 -36.15 -6.33
CA ASN A 428 12.12 -37.39 -5.71
C ASN A 428 10.61 -37.56 -5.92
N LEU A 429 10.24 -38.18 -7.05
CA LEU A 429 8.87 -38.40 -7.50
C LEU A 429 7.96 -39.06 -6.43
N ARG A 430 8.55 -39.82 -5.50
CA ARG A 430 7.84 -40.49 -4.41
C ARG A 430 7.34 -39.56 -3.29
N ARG A 431 7.79 -38.31 -3.25
CA ARG A 431 7.41 -37.33 -2.21
C ARG A 431 6.42 -36.26 -2.70
N LEU A 432 6.00 -36.31 -3.97
CA LEU A 432 5.04 -35.35 -4.54
C LEU A 432 3.60 -35.75 -4.21
N ALA A 433 2.75 -34.77 -3.94
CA ALA A 433 1.32 -35.01 -3.79
C ALA A 433 0.71 -35.56 -5.11
N PRO A 434 -0.30 -36.45 -5.07
CA PRO A 434 -0.86 -37.08 -6.27
C PRO A 434 -1.23 -36.11 -7.39
N ARG A 435 -1.84 -34.96 -7.04
CA ARG A 435 -2.19 -33.89 -7.98
C ARG A 435 -0.96 -33.23 -8.63
N GLU A 436 0.11 -33.02 -7.87
CA GLU A 436 1.36 -32.44 -8.38
C GLU A 436 2.12 -33.41 -9.28
N LEU A 437 2.01 -34.70 -8.99
CA LEU A 437 2.61 -35.79 -9.75
C LEU A 437 2.00 -35.88 -11.17
N VAL A 438 0.68 -35.75 -11.31
CA VAL A 438 -0.01 -35.67 -12.61
C VAL A 438 0.42 -34.42 -13.39
N ARG A 439 0.50 -33.26 -12.72
CA ARG A 439 0.98 -32.01 -13.34
C ARG A 439 2.42 -32.12 -13.81
N TYR A 440 3.26 -32.80 -13.04
CA TYR A 440 4.64 -33.07 -13.40
C TYR A 440 4.73 -33.91 -14.69
N PHE A 441 3.94 -34.99 -14.80
CA PHE A 441 3.92 -35.82 -16.00
C PHE A 441 3.59 -35.01 -17.25
N TYR A 442 2.49 -34.25 -17.24
CA TYR A 442 2.09 -33.42 -18.37
C TYR A 442 3.14 -32.35 -18.72
N ARG A 443 3.68 -31.62 -17.74
CA ARG A 443 4.72 -30.60 -17.96
C ARG A 443 6.03 -31.17 -18.48
N SER A 444 6.40 -32.38 -18.03
CA SER A 444 7.60 -33.05 -18.52
C SER A 444 7.43 -33.50 -19.97
N THR A 445 6.22 -33.91 -20.39
CA THR A 445 5.87 -34.17 -21.78
C THR A 445 5.97 -32.90 -22.62
N LEU A 446 5.38 -31.79 -22.17
CA LEU A 446 5.47 -30.49 -22.87
C LEU A 446 6.92 -30.06 -23.09
N ARG A 447 7.76 -30.21 -22.07
CA ARG A 447 9.19 -29.85 -22.15
C ARG A 447 9.92 -30.72 -23.18
N ARG A 448 9.63 -32.02 -23.20
CA ARG A 448 10.23 -32.97 -24.15
C ARG A 448 9.72 -32.73 -25.58
N ALA A 449 8.44 -32.43 -25.75
CA ALA A 449 7.86 -32.07 -27.05
C ALA A 449 8.43 -30.73 -27.56
N ALA A 450 8.63 -29.74 -26.69
CA ALA A 450 9.28 -28.47 -27.05
C ALA A 450 10.75 -28.66 -27.49
N GLN A 451 11.49 -29.56 -26.84
CA GLN A 451 12.84 -29.97 -27.28
C GLN A 451 12.85 -30.64 -28.67
N ARG A 452 11.69 -31.01 -29.21
CA ARG A 452 11.49 -31.59 -30.55
C ARG A 452 10.82 -30.63 -31.53
N GLY A 453 10.76 -29.33 -31.20
CA GLY A 453 10.10 -28.32 -32.03
C GLY A 453 8.56 -28.36 -31.96
N LEU A 454 7.98 -29.28 -31.20
CA LEU A 454 6.53 -29.42 -31.02
C LEU A 454 6.05 -28.64 -29.79
N ALA A 455 6.55 -27.42 -29.60
CA ALA A 455 6.23 -26.59 -28.42
C ALA A 455 4.78 -26.10 -28.46
N ARG A 456 4.08 -26.15 -27.31
CA ARG A 456 2.74 -25.58 -27.16
C ARG A 456 2.79 -24.05 -27.28
N ALA A 457 1.89 -23.45 -28.04
CA ALA A 457 1.78 -21.99 -28.12
C ALA A 457 1.16 -21.42 -26.82
N PRO A 458 1.52 -20.20 -26.38
CA PRO A 458 1.05 -19.64 -25.11
C PRO A 458 -0.48 -19.51 -24.98
N ALA A 459 -1.18 -19.27 -26.09
CA ALA A 459 -2.64 -19.10 -26.12
C ALA A 459 -3.41 -20.41 -26.35
N GLN A 460 -2.73 -21.50 -26.69
CA GLN A 460 -3.37 -22.76 -27.08
C GLN A 460 -3.87 -23.51 -25.86
N THR A 461 -5.10 -24.04 -25.86
CA THR A 461 -5.64 -24.82 -24.74
C THR A 461 -5.00 -26.22 -24.63
N PRO A 462 -5.09 -26.94 -23.49
CA PRO A 462 -4.59 -28.31 -23.38
C PRO A 462 -5.17 -29.25 -24.43
N TYR A 463 -6.48 -29.15 -24.72
CA TYR A 463 -7.16 -29.96 -25.72
C TYR A 463 -6.72 -29.63 -27.15
N GLU A 464 -6.62 -28.33 -27.50
CA GLU A 464 -6.09 -27.92 -28.80
C GLU A 464 -4.65 -28.38 -29.02
N TYR A 465 -3.82 -28.32 -27.98
CA TYR A 465 -2.45 -28.79 -28.07
C TYR A 465 -2.38 -30.31 -28.19
N ALA A 466 -3.22 -31.04 -27.44
CA ALA A 466 -3.34 -32.48 -27.54
C ALA A 466 -3.71 -32.89 -28.97
N ALA A 467 -4.75 -32.29 -29.57
CA ALA A 467 -5.20 -32.55 -30.94
C ALA A 467 -4.12 -32.29 -32.00
N ARG A 468 -3.30 -31.25 -31.82
CA ARG A 468 -2.17 -30.96 -32.70
C ARG A 468 -0.98 -31.92 -32.50
N LEU A 469 -0.72 -32.31 -31.26
CA LEU A 469 0.36 -33.25 -30.95
C LEU A 469 0.02 -34.66 -31.46
N ALA A 470 -1.25 -35.04 -31.29
CA ALA A 470 -1.94 -36.20 -31.84
C ALA A 470 -1.76 -36.35 -33.36
N SER A 471 -2.10 -35.29 -34.13
CA SER A 471 -1.94 -35.32 -35.59
C SER A 471 -0.49 -35.49 -36.05
N THR A 472 0.47 -35.09 -35.21
CA THR A 472 1.91 -35.22 -35.49
C THR A 472 2.50 -36.53 -34.97
N LEU A 473 1.78 -37.25 -34.09
CA LEU A 473 2.16 -38.51 -33.46
C LEU A 473 0.93 -39.46 -33.36
N PRO A 474 0.42 -39.98 -34.50
CA PRO A 474 -0.80 -40.79 -34.50
C PRO A 474 -0.66 -42.07 -33.65
N GLU A 475 0.54 -42.64 -33.61
CA GLU A 475 0.89 -43.82 -32.82
C GLU A 475 0.73 -43.63 -31.30
N ALA A 476 0.77 -42.38 -30.82
CA ALA A 476 0.63 -42.03 -29.41
C ALA A 476 -0.67 -41.30 -29.10
N GLN A 477 -1.65 -41.32 -30.02
CA GLN A 477 -2.93 -40.62 -29.89
C GLN A 477 -3.61 -40.88 -28.54
N ILE A 478 -3.77 -42.16 -28.21
CA ILE A 478 -4.49 -42.62 -27.02
C ILE A 478 -3.77 -42.12 -25.77
N ASP A 479 -2.44 -42.28 -25.71
CA ASP A 479 -1.64 -41.84 -24.56
C ASP A 479 -1.62 -40.30 -24.37
N ILE A 480 -1.69 -39.54 -25.46
CA ILE A 480 -1.79 -38.08 -25.43
C ILE A 480 -3.14 -37.64 -24.87
N THR A 481 -4.23 -38.28 -25.30
CA THR A 481 -5.58 -37.99 -24.82
C THR A 481 -5.70 -38.32 -23.33
N ASP A 482 -5.34 -39.55 -22.93
CA ASP A 482 -5.45 -40.02 -21.54
C ASP A 482 -4.66 -39.15 -20.55
N LEU A 483 -3.45 -38.73 -20.92
CA LEU A 483 -2.62 -37.85 -20.10
C LEU A 483 -3.20 -36.43 -20.03
N THR A 484 -3.81 -35.95 -21.11
CA THR A 484 -4.41 -34.61 -21.17
C THR A 484 -5.68 -34.55 -20.33
N GLU A 485 -6.53 -35.58 -20.38
CA GLU A 485 -7.71 -35.70 -19.52
C GLU A 485 -7.33 -35.75 -18.04
N SER A 486 -6.35 -36.59 -17.68
CA SER A 486 -5.81 -36.66 -16.32
C SER A 486 -5.28 -35.31 -15.84
N PHE A 487 -4.60 -34.56 -16.71
CA PHE A 487 -4.09 -33.23 -16.40
C PHE A 487 -5.22 -32.20 -16.23
N VAL A 488 -6.21 -32.18 -17.10
CA VAL A 488 -7.35 -31.25 -17.02
C VAL A 488 -8.15 -31.49 -15.75
N ALA A 489 -8.43 -32.76 -15.42
CA ALA A 489 -9.06 -33.14 -14.16
C ALA A 489 -8.24 -32.68 -12.93
N ALA A 490 -6.91 -32.85 -12.95
CA ALA A 490 -6.03 -32.42 -11.85
C ALA A 490 -5.81 -30.89 -11.76
N GLN A 491 -6.01 -30.16 -12.86
CA GLN A 491 -5.76 -28.71 -12.96
C GLN A 491 -7.02 -27.88 -12.71
N TYR A 492 -8.18 -28.35 -13.19
CA TYR A 492 -9.44 -27.61 -13.20
C TYR A 492 -10.58 -28.32 -12.45
N GLY A 493 -10.40 -29.58 -12.06
CA GLY A 493 -11.41 -30.36 -11.35
C GLY A 493 -11.53 -30.00 -9.85
N PRO A 494 -12.74 -29.98 -9.29
CA PRO A 494 -12.97 -29.67 -7.87
C PRO A 494 -12.61 -30.84 -6.93
N GLN A 495 -12.61 -32.08 -7.42
CA GLN A 495 -12.38 -33.28 -6.59
C GLN A 495 -10.88 -33.51 -6.29
N PRO A 496 -10.54 -34.02 -5.08
CA PRO A 496 -9.16 -34.39 -4.74
C PRO A 496 -8.70 -35.55 -5.63
N VAL A 497 -7.46 -35.48 -6.13
CA VAL A 497 -6.88 -36.51 -7.00
C VAL A 497 -6.36 -37.65 -6.13
N SER A 498 -6.88 -38.87 -6.33
CA SER A 498 -6.44 -40.06 -5.60
C SER A 498 -5.04 -40.51 -6.06
N PRO A 499 -4.23 -41.16 -5.18
CA PRO A 499 -3.03 -41.87 -5.60
C PRO A 499 -3.25 -42.82 -6.79
N ASP A 500 -4.43 -43.44 -6.89
CA ASP A 500 -4.78 -44.34 -7.99
C ASP A 500 -4.95 -43.59 -9.31
N ASP A 501 -5.52 -42.40 -9.28
CA ASP A 501 -5.68 -41.53 -10.46
C ASP A 501 -4.30 -41.09 -10.99
N ALA A 502 -3.39 -40.79 -10.06
CA ALA A 502 -2.01 -40.45 -10.39
C ALA A 502 -1.22 -41.65 -10.94
N ALA A 503 -1.52 -42.87 -10.47
CA ALA A 503 -0.98 -44.11 -11.01
C ALA A 503 -1.50 -44.41 -12.43
N ARG A 504 -2.78 -44.12 -12.72
CA ARG A 504 -3.36 -44.26 -14.07
C ARG A 504 -2.69 -43.33 -15.08
N ALA A 505 -2.40 -42.08 -14.69
CA ALA A 505 -1.71 -41.11 -15.55
C ALA A 505 -0.23 -41.46 -15.83
N ARG A 506 0.38 -42.35 -15.05
CA ARG A 506 1.80 -42.72 -15.17
C ARG A 506 2.09 -43.57 -16.40
N ARG A 507 1.23 -44.54 -16.74
CA ARG A 507 1.45 -45.44 -17.89
C ARG A 507 1.43 -44.70 -19.23
N PRO A 508 0.44 -43.83 -19.53
CA PRO A 508 0.45 -43.00 -20.73
C PRO A 508 1.69 -42.10 -20.82
N TRP A 509 2.10 -41.52 -19.69
CA TRP A 509 3.30 -40.68 -19.63
C TRP A 509 4.58 -41.45 -19.95
N GLU A 510 4.76 -42.66 -19.41
CA GLU A 510 5.95 -43.47 -19.68
C GLU A 510 6.01 -43.88 -21.16
N ARG A 511 4.89 -44.32 -21.75
CA ARG A 511 4.81 -44.66 -23.18
C ARG A 511 5.10 -43.46 -24.07
N LEU A 512 4.45 -42.32 -23.81
CA LEU A 512 4.67 -41.08 -24.56
C LEU A 512 6.11 -40.57 -24.45
N ARG A 513 6.75 -40.76 -23.29
CA ARG A 513 8.18 -40.46 -23.08
C ARG A 513 9.06 -41.35 -23.95
N HIS A 514 8.72 -42.63 -24.13
CA HIS A 514 9.45 -43.56 -25.00
C HIS A 514 9.30 -43.19 -26.47
N THR A 515 8.08 -42.90 -26.94
CA THR A 515 7.80 -42.47 -28.32
C THR A 515 8.55 -41.18 -28.68
N LEU A 516 8.48 -40.16 -27.81
CA LEU A 516 9.22 -38.90 -27.99
C LEU A 516 10.75 -39.08 -27.92
N ARG A 517 11.25 -40.20 -27.36
CA ARG A 517 12.68 -40.52 -27.30
C ARG A 517 13.15 -41.31 -28.53
N GLN A 518 12.33 -42.19 -29.09
CA GLN A 518 12.68 -43.02 -30.25
C GLN A 518 12.81 -42.21 -31.54
N ARG A 519 11.98 -41.18 -31.74
CA ARG A 519 12.10 -40.19 -32.83
C ARG A 519 13.41 -39.36 -32.82
N ARG A 520 14.33 -39.61 -31.89
CA ARG A 520 15.69 -39.03 -31.88
C ARG A 520 16.68 -39.82 -32.75
N ARG A 521 16.39 -41.10 -33.02
CA ARG A 521 17.37 -42.04 -33.63
C ARG A 521 17.17 -42.26 -35.13
N THR A 522 16.06 -41.77 -35.68
CA THR A 522 15.83 -41.53 -37.11
C THR A 522 15.98 -40.04 -37.36
#